data_AF-A0A9X6AEU6-F1
#
_entry.id   AF-A0A9X6AEU6-F1
#
_cell.length_a   1.000
_cell.length_b   1.000
_cell.length_c   1.000
_cell.angle_alpha   90.00
_cell.angle_beta   90.00
_cell.angle_gamma   90.00
#
_symmetry.space_group_name_H-M   'P 1'
#
loop_
_entity.id
_entity.type
_entity.pdbx_description
1 polymer ?
#
loop_
_entity_poly.entity_id
_entity_poly.type
_entity_poly.pdbx_seq_one_letter_code
_entity_poly.pdbx_strand_id
1 'polypeptide(L)'
;VKEIEAAGGEAVAVADDISTMAGGQRVVDAALTSYGRIDGVVCVAGILRERMLFNMSEEEWDPVVATHLKGTFTVFRAASAVMRKQGAGTLVGFTSGNHQGSVAQANYSAAKGGIISLVRSAALGLHKYGVTANAVAPVARTRMSANVPMELKEIGEPEDVAALVVYLLSDRAREERITGQVYTIAGPKIAVWAQPRELRAGYAEGGPWTPERIADFLPGTVGVDPMPLLEQVEAMARAAARKARPNA
;
A
#
# COMPACT_ATOMS: atom_id res chain seq x y z
N VAL A 1 -14.00 13.22 15.95
CA VAL A 1 -14.37 14.64 16.15
C VAL A 1 -14.27 15.01 17.62
N LYS A 2 -15.18 14.55 18.50
CA LYS A 2 -15.15 14.89 19.93
C LYS A 2 -13.80 14.67 20.64
N GLU A 3 -13.12 13.56 20.37
CA GLU A 3 -11.79 13.31 20.96
C GLU A 3 -10.72 14.31 20.50
N ILE A 4 -10.78 14.75 19.23
CA ILE A 4 -9.88 15.75 18.67
C ILE A 4 -10.18 17.13 19.29
N GLU A 5 -11.45 17.49 19.38
CA GLU A 5 -11.90 18.74 20.01
C GLU A 5 -11.54 18.79 21.50
N ALA A 6 -11.71 17.66 22.22
CA ALA A 6 -11.33 17.55 23.62
C ALA A 6 -9.81 17.67 23.85
N ALA A 7 -9.00 17.31 22.85
CA ALA A 7 -7.56 17.52 22.83
C ALA A 7 -7.15 18.93 22.34
N GLY A 8 -8.11 19.82 22.06
CA GLY A 8 -7.88 21.20 21.64
C GLY A 8 -7.70 21.40 20.13
N GLY A 9 -7.96 20.38 19.31
CA GLY A 9 -7.92 20.48 17.85
C GLY A 9 -9.27 20.82 17.23
N GLU A 10 -9.27 21.08 15.91
CA GLU A 10 -10.47 21.27 15.11
C GLU A 10 -10.69 20.08 14.19
N ALA A 11 -11.93 19.62 14.06
CA ALA A 11 -12.26 18.48 13.20
C ALA A 11 -13.68 18.59 12.63
N VAL A 12 -13.83 18.16 11.38
CA VAL A 12 -15.13 17.95 10.72
C VAL A 12 -15.24 16.49 10.29
N ALA A 13 -16.42 15.90 10.42
CA ALA A 13 -16.68 14.54 9.96
C ALA A 13 -17.35 14.54 8.58
N VAL A 14 -16.91 13.64 7.72
CA VAL A 14 -17.57 13.31 6.45
C VAL A 14 -17.87 11.82 6.46
N ALA A 15 -19.15 11.46 6.45
CA ALA A 15 -19.60 10.08 6.47
C ALA A 15 -19.95 9.61 5.05
N ASP A 16 -18.92 9.41 4.23
CA ASP A 16 -19.07 9.05 2.82
C ASP A 16 -18.28 7.82 2.41
N ASP A 17 -18.77 7.16 1.35
CA ASP A 17 -18.06 6.05 0.72
C ASP A 17 -17.04 6.55 -0.31
N ILE A 18 -15.77 6.46 0.09
CA ILE A 18 -14.60 6.78 -0.73
C ILE A 18 -14.47 5.89 -1.97
N SER A 19 -15.14 4.73 -2.04
CA SER A 19 -15.14 3.88 -3.23
C SER A 19 -15.82 4.54 -4.45
N THR A 20 -16.54 5.64 -4.22
CA THR A 20 -17.19 6.45 -5.25
C THR A 20 -16.39 7.72 -5.56
N MET A 21 -16.44 8.17 -6.83
CA MET A 21 -15.79 9.42 -7.24
C MET A 21 -16.36 10.63 -6.47
N ALA A 22 -17.66 10.60 -6.21
CA ALA A 22 -18.34 11.66 -5.48
C ALA A 22 -17.93 11.67 -3.99
N GLY A 23 -17.79 10.51 -3.35
CA GLY A 23 -17.33 10.42 -1.97
C GLY A 23 -15.90 10.94 -1.80
N GLY A 24 -14.99 10.55 -2.69
CA GLY A 24 -13.62 11.09 -2.69
C GLY A 24 -13.57 12.62 -2.88
N GLN A 25 -14.43 13.17 -3.75
CA GLN A 25 -14.55 14.61 -3.93
C GLN A 25 -15.11 15.32 -2.69
N ARG A 26 -16.16 14.76 -2.07
CA ARG A 26 -16.79 15.35 -0.87
C ARG A 26 -15.85 15.46 0.32
N VAL A 27 -14.95 14.51 0.51
CA VAL A 27 -13.90 14.58 1.55
C VAL A 27 -12.99 15.80 1.34
N VAL A 28 -12.59 16.05 0.08
CA VAL A 28 -11.73 17.18 -0.29
C VAL A 28 -12.49 18.50 -0.19
N ASP A 29 -13.73 18.54 -0.67
CA ASP A 29 -14.57 19.74 -0.61
C ASP A 29 -14.84 20.15 0.84
N ALA A 30 -15.11 19.20 1.74
CA ALA A 30 -15.31 19.49 3.16
C ALA A 30 -14.07 20.14 3.79
N ALA A 31 -12.86 19.65 3.47
CA ALA A 31 -11.62 20.26 3.94
C ALA A 31 -11.45 21.70 3.42
N LEU A 32 -11.77 21.94 2.15
CA LEU A 32 -11.73 23.29 1.57
C LEU A 32 -12.77 24.23 2.18
N THR A 33 -14.01 23.77 2.39
CA THR A 33 -15.07 24.57 3.01
C THR A 33 -14.74 24.91 4.46
N SER A 34 -14.18 23.97 5.23
CA SER A 34 -13.88 24.17 6.64
C SER A 34 -12.59 24.95 6.88
N TYR A 35 -11.53 24.70 6.09
CA TYR A 35 -10.18 25.18 6.38
C TYR A 35 -9.55 26.02 5.26
N GLY A 36 -10.20 26.13 4.10
CA GLY A 36 -9.76 26.97 2.97
C GLY A 36 -8.59 26.41 2.15
N ARG A 37 -7.93 25.33 2.59
CA ARG A 37 -6.78 24.70 1.93
C ARG A 37 -6.66 23.22 2.28
N ILE A 38 -5.78 22.51 1.58
CA ILE A 38 -5.39 21.14 1.92
C ILE A 38 -3.88 20.99 1.89
N ASP A 39 -3.28 20.66 3.03
CA ASP A 39 -1.82 20.45 3.15
C ASP A 39 -1.42 18.99 2.95
N GLY A 40 -2.31 18.05 3.24
CA GLY A 40 -2.07 16.64 2.98
C GLY A 40 -3.33 15.79 3.07
N VAL A 41 -3.24 14.57 2.53
CA VAL A 41 -4.28 13.55 2.67
C VAL A 41 -3.66 12.21 3.04
N VAL A 42 -4.38 11.44 3.85
CA VAL A 42 -4.00 10.09 4.28
C VAL A 42 -5.12 9.13 3.93
N CYS A 43 -4.87 8.21 3.01
CA CYS A 43 -5.84 7.21 2.57
C CYS A 43 -5.63 5.90 3.33
N VAL A 44 -6.37 5.73 4.43
CA VAL A 44 -6.26 4.59 5.36
C VAL A 44 -7.45 3.62 5.30
N ALA A 45 -8.57 4.01 4.68
CA ALA A 45 -9.79 3.21 4.61
C ALA A 45 -9.54 1.81 3.99
N GLY A 46 -10.22 0.79 4.53
CA GLY A 46 -9.95 -0.59 4.13
C GLY A 46 -10.85 -1.64 4.76
N ILE A 47 -10.96 -2.79 4.08
CA ILE A 47 -11.72 -3.97 4.51
C ILE A 47 -10.98 -5.24 4.09
N LEU A 48 -11.29 -6.38 4.73
CA LEU A 48 -10.74 -7.68 4.37
C LEU A 48 -11.86 -8.64 3.93
N ARG A 49 -11.59 -9.42 2.89
CA ARG A 49 -12.40 -10.56 2.41
C ARG A 49 -11.44 -11.67 1.98
N GLU A 50 -11.11 -12.53 2.92
CA GLU A 50 -10.05 -13.53 2.74
C GLU A 50 -10.60 -14.79 2.07
N ARG A 51 -9.95 -15.21 1.00
CA ARG A 51 -10.27 -16.43 0.27
C ARG A 51 -9.05 -16.89 -0.53
N MET A 52 -8.90 -18.22 -0.65
CA MET A 52 -7.99 -18.80 -1.64
C MET A 52 -8.40 -18.34 -3.04
N LEU A 53 -7.45 -17.97 -3.89
CA LEU A 53 -7.74 -17.40 -5.21
C LEU A 53 -8.77 -18.20 -6.03
N PHE A 54 -8.65 -19.53 -6.05
CA PHE A 54 -9.55 -20.43 -6.79
C PHE A 54 -10.98 -20.55 -6.23
N ASN A 55 -11.23 -20.04 -5.03
CA ASN A 55 -12.55 -20.04 -4.39
C ASN A 55 -13.12 -18.61 -4.22
N MET A 56 -12.40 -17.57 -4.67
CA MET A 56 -12.77 -16.17 -4.45
C MET A 56 -13.93 -15.76 -5.36
N SER A 57 -15.02 -15.28 -4.76
CA SER A 57 -16.15 -14.73 -5.51
C SER A 57 -15.91 -13.26 -5.90
N GLU A 58 -16.66 -12.78 -6.88
CA GLU A 58 -16.68 -11.37 -7.26
C GLU A 58 -17.12 -10.47 -6.08
N GLU A 59 -18.10 -10.91 -5.30
CA GLU A 59 -18.59 -10.22 -4.09
C GLU A 59 -17.53 -10.12 -2.98
N GLU A 60 -16.53 -11.02 -2.97
CA GLU A 60 -15.37 -10.94 -2.09
C GLU A 60 -14.25 -10.07 -2.70
N TRP A 61 -14.11 -10.05 -4.03
CA TRP A 61 -13.07 -9.31 -4.76
C TRP A 61 -13.37 -7.82 -4.86
N ASP A 62 -14.52 -7.46 -5.42
CA ASP A 62 -14.86 -6.11 -5.84
C ASP A 62 -14.85 -5.10 -4.69
N PRO A 63 -15.45 -5.39 -3.52
CA PRO A 63 -15.44 -4.44 -2.41
C PRO A 63 -14.02 -4.13 -1.92
N VAL A 64 -13.12 -5.11 -1.92
CA VAL A 64 -11.73 -4.91 -1.47
C VAL A 64 -10.99 -3.98 -2.44
N VAL A 65 -11.11 -4.23 -3.76
CA VAL A 65 -10.48 -3.37 -4.77
C VAL A 65 -11.11 -1.96 -4.77
N ALA A 66 -12.44 -1.88 -4.63
CA ALA A 66 -13.18 -0.63 -4.61
C ALA A 66 -12.83 0.25 -3.40
N THR A 67 -12.83 -0.31 -2.19
CA THR A 67 -12.51 0.45 -0.98
C THR A 67 -11.03 0.83 -0.93
N HIS A 68 -10.11 -0.09 -1.26
CA HIS A 68 -8.68 0.19 -1.13
C HIS A 68 -8.12 0.98 -2.31
N LEU A 69 -8.15 0.40 -3.51
CA LEU A 69 -7.43 0.95 -4.66
C LEU A 69 -8.20 2.12 -5.27
N LYS A 70 -9.45 1.88 -5.66
CA LYS A 70 -10.30 2.93 -6.23
C LYS A 70 -10.54 4.04 -5.21
N GLY A 71 -10.77 3.67 -3.95
CA GLY A 71 -10.92 4.62 -2.85
C GLY A 71 -9.72 5.54 -2.63
N THR A 72 -8.50 4.99 -2.67
CA THR A 72 -7.28 5.82 -2.64
C THR A 72 -7.22 6.74 -3.86
N PHE A 73 -7.53 6.22 -5.05
CA PHE A 73 -7.55 7.00 -6.29
C PHE A 73 -8.54 8.17 -6.25
N THR A 74 -9.76 7.97 -5.76
CA THR A 74 -10.80 9.02 -5.77
C THR A 74 -10.37 10.23 -4.95
N VAL A 75 -9.82 10.00 -3.75
CA VAL A 75 -9.30 11.04 -2.86
C VAL A 75 -8.01 11.65 -3.42
N PHE A 76 -7.06 10.83 -3.88
CA PHE A 76 -5.80 11.33 -4.47
C PHE A 76 -6.07 12.22 -5.68
N ARG A 77 -6.98 11.83 -6.57
CA ARG A 77 -7.34 12.63 -7.74
C ARG A 77 -7.88 14.01 -7.34
N ALA A 78 -8.84 14.05 -6.42
CA ALA A 78 -9.46 15.29 -5.98
C ALA A 78 -8.44 16.20 -5.25
N ALA A 79 -7.69 15.64 -4.30
CA ALA A 79 -6.67 16.39 -3.54
C ALA A 79 -5.54 16.91 -4.44
N SER A 80 -5.05 16.08 -5.36
CA SER A 80 -3.98 16.47 -6.30
C SER A 80 -4.38 17.64 -7.20
N ALA A 81 -5.65 17.72 -7.61
CA ALA A 81 -6.16 18.82 -8.43
C ALA A 81 -6.09 20.18 -7.70
N VAL A 82 -6.27 20.15 -6.37
CA VAL A 82 -6.13 21.31 -5.48
C VAL A 82 -4.66 21.62 -5.22
N MET A 83 -3.91 20.63 -4.71
CA MET A 83 -2.50 20.80 -4.31
C MET A 83 -1.61 21.28 -5.46
N ARG A 84 -1.88 20.82 -6.70
CA ARG A 84 -1.19 21.32 -7.91
C ARG A 84 -1.31 22.84 -8.07
N LYS A 85 -2.48 23.42 -7.77
CA LYS A 85 -2.71 24.86 -7.85
C LYS A 85 -2.06 25.60 -6.68
N GLN A 86 -2.06 24.98 -5.50
CA GLN A 86 -1.40 25.52 -4.30
C GLN A 86 0.13 25.49 -4.39
N GLY A 87 0.71 24.60 -5.21
CA GLY A 87 2.16 24.44 -5.32
C GLY A 87 2.80 23.69 -4.15
N ALA A 88 2.00 23.03 -3.32
CA ALA A 88 2.44 22.25 -2.17
C ALA A 88 1.37 21.23 -1.76
N GLY A 89 1.81 20.13 -1.16
CA GLY A 89 0.93 19.15 -0.50
C GLY A 89 1.60 17.80 -0.32
N THR A 90 0.97 16.92 0.46
CA THR A 90 1.46 15.55 0.67
C THR A 90 0.34 14.52 0.54
N LEU A 91 0.57 13.48 -0.27
CA LEU A 91 -0.32 12.33 -0.41
C LEU A 91 0.29 11.12 0.31
N VAL A 92 -0.46 10.50 1.22
CA VAL A 92 -0.03 9.27 1.90
C VAL A 92 -1.03 8.16 1.65
N GLY A 93 -0.60 7.10 0.96
CA GLY A 93 -1.38 5.88 0.74
C GLY A 93 -1.04 4.80 1.76
N PHE A 94 -2.00 3.95 2.11
CA PHE A 94 -1.71 2.76 2.93
C PHE A 94 -1.62 1.51 2.06
N THR A 95 -0.41 0.97 1.94
CA THR A 95 -0.16 -0.36 1.36
C THR A 95 -0.18 -1.45 2.46
N SER A 96 0.51 -2.57 2.28
CA SER A 96 0.72 -3.64 3.26
C SER A 96 1.94 -4.47 2.86
N GLY A 97 2.60 -5.18 3.78
CA GLY A 97 3.61 -6.19 3.41
C GLY A 97 3.08 -7.28 2.46
N ASN A 98 1.76 -7.52 2.47
CA ASN A 98 1.08 -8.46 1.58
C ASN A 98 0.98 -7.96 0.13
N HIS A 99 1.43 -6.74 -0.19
CA HIS A 99 1.55 -6.29 -1.58
C HIS A 99 2.45 -7.20 -2.44
N GLN A 100 3.35 -7.96 -1.79
CA GLN A 100 4.20 -8.96 -2.44
C GLN A 100 3.46 -10.26 -2.80
N GLY A 101 2.23 -10.44 -2.31
CA GLY A 101 1.44 -11.65 -2.46
C GLY A 101 1.08 -12.28 -1.11
N SER A 102 -0.09 -12.92 -1.06
CA SER A 102 -0.60 -13.66 0.09
C SER A 102 -1.52 -14.79 -0.39
N VAL A 103 -1.42 -15.95 0.26
CA VAL A 103 -2.11 -17.19 -0.14
C VAL A 103 -3.64 -17.05 -0.14
N ALA A 104 -4.20 -16.32 0.82
CA ALA A 104 -5.64 -16.19 1.02
C ALA A 104 -6.16 -14.74 0.87
N GLN A 105 -5.38 -13.86 0.26
CA GLN A 105 -5.70 -12.43 0.17
C GLN A 105 -5.30 -11.85 -1.19
N ALA A 106 -5.63 -12.52 -2.29
CA ALA A 106 -5.25 -12.08 -3.64
C ALA A 106 -5.84 -10.69 -3.99
N ASN A 107 -7.12 -10.46 -3.71
CA ASN A 107 -7.81 -9.17 -3.84
C ASN A 107 -7.08 -8.03 -3.10
N TYR A 108 -6.75 -8.25 -1.83
CA TYR A 108 -6.07 -7.28 -0.98
C TYR A 108 -4.62 -7.06 -1.44
N SER A 109 -3.88 -8.12 -1.76
CA SER A 109 -2.51 -8.03 -2.28
C SER A 109 -2.46 -7.23 -3.58
N ALA A 110 -3.39 -7.49 -4.51
CA ALA A 110 -3.55 -6.74 -5.75
C ALA A 110 -3.88 -5.27 -5.49
N ALA A 111 -4.83 -4.97 -4.60
CA ALA A 111 -5.19 -3.59 -4.26
C ALA A 111 -4.02 -2.84 -3.60
N LYS A 112 -3.29 -3.46 -2.67
CA LYS A 112 -2.15 -2.85 -1.96
C LYS A 112 -0.92 -2.66 -2.85
N GLY A 113 -0.67 -3.59 -3.79
CA GLY A 113 0.31 -3.39 -4.87
C GLY A 113 -0.08 -2.26 -5.82
N GLY A 114 -1.35 -2.18 -6.20
CA GLY A 114 -1.89 -1.08 -7.00
C GLY A 114 -1.72 0.29 -6.35
N ILE A 115 -1.87 0.39 -5.02
CA ILE A 115 -1.63 1.62 -4.27
C ILE A 115 -0.16 2.06 -4.37
N ILE A 116 0.81 1.14 -4.34
CA ILE A 116 2.23 1.49 -4.52
C ILE A 116 2.46 2.11 -5.89
N SER A 117 1.89 1.51 -6.94
CA SER A 117 1.99 2.06 -8.31
C SER A 117 1.28 3.42 -8.43
N LEU A 118 0.09 3.57 -7.83
CA LEU A 118 -0.64 4.84 -7.80
C LEU A 118 0.18 5.95 -7.10
N VAL A 119 0.78 5.65 -5.96
CA VAL A 119 1.65 6.57 -5.21
C VAL A 119 2.85 7.00 -6.05
N ARG A 120 3.51 6.06 -6.73
CA ARG A 120 4.64 6.38 -7.62
C ARG A 120 4.22 7.23 -8.81
N SER A 121 3.09 6.93 -9.43
CA SER A 121 2.53 7.77 -10.51
C SER A 121 2.19 9.18 -10.02
N ALA A 122 1.63 9.31 -8.82
CA ALA A 122 1.36 10.60 -8.22
C ALA A 122 2.66 11.38 -7.91
N ALA A 123 3.68 10.70 -7.35
CA ALA A 123 4.98 11.28 -7.08
C ALA A 123 5.63 11.84 -8.37
N LEU A 124 5.64 11.04 -9.45
CA LEU A 124 6.17 11.46 -10.75
C LEU A 124 5.39 12.62 -11.35
N GLY A 125 4.06 12.49 -11.41
CA GLY A 125 3.19 13.47 -12.06
C GLY A 125 3.09 14.81 -11.32
N LEU A 126 3.32 14.80 -10.01
CA LEU A 126 3.14 15.98 -9.18
C LEU A 126 4.44 16.63 -8.69
N HIS A 127 5.59 16.01 -8.98
CA HIS A 127 6.92 16.48 -8.55
C HIS A 127 7.16 17.97 -8.85
N LYS A 128 6.85 18.39 -10.09
CA LYS A 128 7.06 19.79 -10.54
C LYS A 128 6.16 20.81 -9.86
N TYR A 129 5.14 20.37 -9.12
CA TYR A 129 4.20 21.22 -8.40
C TYR A 129 4.45 21.23 -6.89
N GLY A 130 5.59 20.72 -6.41
CA GLY A 130 5.94 20.74 -4.99
C GLY A 130 5.12 19.76 -4.12
N VAL A 131 4.45 18.77 -4.74
CA VAL A 131 3.65 17.78 -4.01
C VAL A 131 4.43 16.49 -3.86
N THR A 132 4.43 15.94 -2.64
CA THR A 132 5.04 14.63 -2.33
C THR A 132 3.98 13.54 -2.27
N ALA A 133 4.33 12.31 -2.62
CA ALA A 133 3.45 11.15 -2.47
C ALA A 133 4.23 9.93 -1.98
N ASN A 134 3.80 9.33 -0.86
CA ASN A 134 4.45 8.15 -0.26
C ASN A 134 3.42 7.10 0.18
N ALA A 135 3.87 5.89 0.45
CA ALA A 135 3.03 4.83 0.99
C ALA A 135 3.58 4.26 2.31
N VAL A 136 2.69 3.86 3.19
CA VAL A 136 3.01 3.20 4.47
C VAL A 136 2.50 1.75 4.44
N ALA A 137 3.34 0.81 4.83
CA ALA A 137 3.06 -0.60 5.04
C ALA A 137 3.08 -0.91 6.55
N PRO A 138 1.96 -0.70 7.27
CA PRO A 138 1.94 -0.79 8.72
C PRO A 138 1.93 -2.24 9.22
N VAL A 139 2.52 -2.45 10.39
CA VAL A 139 2.37 -3.65 11.22
C VAL A 139 2.11 -3.21 12.66
N ALA A 140 0.83 -3.15 13.03
CA ALA A 140 0.40 -2.67 14.34
C ALA A 140 -0.74 -3.52 14.90
N ARG A 141 -0.87 -3.56 16.23
CA ARG A 141 -2.01 -4.15 16.91
C ARG A 141 -3.27 -3.30 16.68
N THR A 142 -4.20 -3.83 15.90
CA THR A 142 -5.49 -3.19 15.63
C THR A 142 -6.61 -4.23 15.69
N ARG A 143 -7.86 -3.78 15.72
CA ARG A 143 -9.03 -4.67 15.51
C ARG A 143 -8.91 -5.50 14.22
N MET A 144 -8.28 -4.95 13.18
CA MET A 144 -8.07 -5.63 11.89
C MET A 144 -7.02 -6.75 11.97
N SER A 145 -6.06 -6.68 12.90
CA SER A 145 -4.99 -7.66 13.07
C SER A 145 -5.22 -8.61 14.25
N ALA A 146 -6.34 -8.51 14.96
CA ALA A 146 -6.60 -9.21 16.22
C ALA A 146 -6.55 -10.75 16.12
N ASN A 147 -6.90 -11.29 14.94
CA ASN A 147 -6.93 -12.73 14.70
C ASN A 147 -5.72 -13.24 13.89
N VAL A 148 -4.75 -12.38 13.58
CA VAL A 148 -3.55 -12.80 12.85
C VAL A 148 -2.56 -13.33 13.89
N PRO A 149 -2.15 -14.62 13.84
CA PRO A 149 -1.14 -15.16 14.74
C PRO A 149 0.22 -14.52 14.42
N MET A 150 0.47 -13.33 14.95
CA MET A 150 1.71 -12.60 14.71
C MET A 150 2.64 -12.79 15.91
N GLU A 151 3.50 -13.81 15.85
CA GLU A 151 4.76 -13.80 16.60
C GLU A 151 5.75 -12.84 15.92
N LEU A 152 5.32 -11.61 15.64
CA LEU A 152 6.21 -10.57 15.18
C LEU A 152 6.77 -9.88 16.41
N LYS A 153 8.03 -10.15 16.74
CA LYS A 153 8.78 -9.44 17.80
C LYS A 153 8.71 -7.91 17.65
N GLU A 154 8.42 -7.43 16.45
CA GLU A 154 8.42 -6.03 16.05
C GLU A 154 7.02 -5.45 15.88
N ILE A 155 5.93 -6.13 16.27
CA ILE A 155 4.60 -5.53 16.17
C ILE A 155 4.50 -4.29 17.09
N GLY A 156 4.09 -3.17 16.51
CA GLY A 156 3.92 -1.90 17.22
C GLY A 156 2.48 -1.60 17.59
N GLU A 157 2.30 -0.39 18.09
CA GLU A 157 0.99 0.20 18.34
C GLU A 157 0.58 1.15 17.19
N PRO A 158 -0.72 1.44 17.00
CA PRO A 158 -1.18 2.36 15.95
C PRO A 158 -0.51 3.74 16.00
N GLU A 159 -0.10 4.18 17.19
CA GLU A 159 0.60 5.44 17.44
C GLU A 159 1.98 5.49 16.76
N ASP A 160 2.68 4.36 16.67
CA ASP A 160 3.95 4.28 15.94
C ASP A 160 3.74 4.60 14.46
N VAL A 161 2.68 4.03 13.88
CA VAL A 161 2.27 4.30 12.48
C VAL A 161 1.89 5.77 12.31
N ALA A 162 1.13 6.32 13.25
CA ALA A 162 0.71 7.72 13.22
C ALA A 162 1.91 8.67 13.25
N ALA A 163 2.96 8.37 14.03
CA ALA A 163 4.17 9.18 14.10
C ALA A 163 4.88 9.29 12.74
N LEU A 164 5.03 8.18 12.01
CA LEU A 164 5.60 8.20 10.65
C LEU A 164 4.71 8.98 9.68
N VAL A 165 3.39 8.80 9.74
CA VAL A 165 2.46 9.54 8.88
C VAL A 165 2.54 11.05 9.14
N VAL A 166 2.58 11.48 10.40
CA VAL A 166 2.74 12.89 10.77
C VAL A 166 4.08 13.45 10.27
N TYR A 167 5.17 12.68 10.40
CA TYR A 167 6.46 13.10 9.84
C TYR A 167 6.39 13.28 8.31
N LEU A 168 5.80 12.33 7.57
CA LEU A 168 5.66 12.45 6.12
C LEU A 168 4.82 13.67 5.71
N LEU A 169 3.84 14.07 6.53
CA LEU A 169 3.01 15.26 6.34
C LEU A 169 3.67 16.58 6.77
N SER A 170 4.87 16.54 7.38
CA SER A 170 5.55 17.73 7.92
C SER A 170 6.24 18.57 6.82
N ASP A 171 6.52 19.84 7.14
CA ASP A 171 7.36 20.70 6.28
C ASP A 171 8.74 20.09 6.06
N ARG A 172 9.33 19.51 7.10
CA ARG A 172 10.65 18.86 7.01
C ARG A 172 10.69 17.77 5.94
N ALA A 173 9.71 16.87 5.91
CA ALA A 173 9.66 15.82 4.89
C ALA A 173 9.45 16.38 3.47
N ARG A 174 8.72 17.50 3.34
CA ARG A 174 8.56 18.21 2.07
C ARG A 174 9.86 18.90 1.61
N GLU A 175 10.57 19.55 2.52
CA GLU A 175 11.88 20.19 2.25
C GLU A 175 12.93 19.16 1.82
N GLU A 176 12.95 18.00 2.49
CA GLU A 176 13.78 16.85 2.12
C GLU A 176 13.30 16.15 0.82
N ARG A 177 12.15 16.58 0.26
CA ARG A 177 11.51 16.03 -0.95
C ARG A 177 11.28 14.52 -0.89
N ILE A 178 10.88 14.00 0.27
CA ILE A 178 10.56 12.58 0.43
C ILE A 178 9.32 12.26 -0.43
N THR A 179 9.53 11.55 -1.54
CA THR A 179 8.47 11.20 -2.48
C THR A 179 8.78 9.87 -3.18
N GLY A 180 7.74 9.16 -3.61
CA GLY A 180 7.82 7.85 -4.27
C GLY A 180 8.25 6.70 -3.35
N GLN A 181 8.31 6.93 -2.03
CA GLN A 181 8.79 5.96 -1.06
C GLN A 181 7.68 5.06 -0.56
N VAL A 182 8.04 3.83 -0.20
CA VAL A 182 7.18 2.89 0.52
C VAL A 182 7.91 2.49 1.79
N TYR A 183 7.34 2.84 2.94
CA TYR A 183 7.94 2.55 4.25
C TYR A 183 7.13 1.51 5.01
N THR A 184 7.80 0.46 5.51
CA THR A 184 7.24 -0.36 6.59
C THR A 184 7.51 0.30 7.93
N ILE A 185 6.50 0.31 8.78
CA ILE A 185 6.66 0.66 10.20
C ILE A 185 6.00 -0.42 11.07
N ALA A 186 6.79 -0.93 12.01
CA ALA A 186 6.45 -2.03 12.89
C ALA A 186 7.16 -1.80 14.23
N GLY A 187 6.44 -1.26 15.22
CA GLY A 187 7.01 -0.93 16.53
C GLY A 187 8.30 -0.10 16.39
N PRO A 188 9.45 -0.58 16.89
CA PRO A 188 10.71 0.16 16.79
C PRO A 188 11.33 0.17 15.38
N LYS A 189 10.81 -0.61 14.43
CA LYS A 189 11.39 -0.76 13.09
C LYS A 189 10.72 0.19 12.10
N ILE A 190 11.56 0.96 11.39
CA ILE A 190 11.22 1.61 10.12
C ILE A 190 12.11 1.00 9.03
N ALA A 191 11.51 0.58 7.92
CA ALA A 191 12.22 0.03 6.77
C ALA A 191 11.69 0.63 5.46
N VAL A 192 12.52 0.71 4.44
CA VAL A 192 12.14 1.21 3.10
C VAL A 192 12.12 0.05 2.10
N TRP A 193 11.11 0.02 1.24
CA TRP A 193 11.05 -0.93 0.12
C TRP A 193 11.75 -0.36 -1.10
N ALA A 194 12.49 -1.22 -1.81
CA ALA A 194 13.15 -0.83 -3.05
C ALA A 194 12.13 -0.43 -4.13
N GLN A 195 12.56 0.46 -5.03
CA GLN A 195 11.85 0.70 -6.27
C GLN A 195 12.15 -0.43 -7.28
N PRO A 196 11.15 -0.91 -8.04
CA PRO A 196 11.35 -1.95 -9.03
C PRO A 196 12.31 -1.44 -10.10
N ARG A 197 13.22 -2.31 -10.52
CA ARG A 197 14.14 -2.09 -11.63
C ARG A 197 14.31 -3.40 -12.38
N GLU A 198 14.60 -3.31 -13.68
CA GLU A 198 15.04 -4.48 -14.44
C GLU A 198 16.36 -4.99 -13.84
N LEU A 199 16.38 -6.27 -13.44
CA LEU A 199 17.56 -6.86 -12.80
C LEU A 199 18.56 -7.36 -13.84
N ARG A 200 18.06 -8.07 -14.87
CA ARG A 200 18.85 -8.56 -16.01
C ARG A 200 17.96 -8.53 -17.25
N ALA A 201 18.59 -8.31 -18.39
CA ALA A 201 17.96 -8.32 -19.70
C ALA A 201 18.86 -9.05 -20.71
N GLY A 202 18.26 -9.47 -21.82
CA GLY A 202 18.94 -10.17 -22.88
C GLY A 202 18.30 -9.89 -24.22
N TYR A 203 19.09 -9.94 -25.30
CA TYR A 203 18.67 -9.57 -26.65
C TYR A 203 18.81 -10.77 -27.58
N ALA A 204 17.87 -10.92 -28.51
CA ALA A 204 17.92 -11.99 -29.49
C ALA A 204 19.04 -11.69 -30.50
N GLU A 205 19.90 -12.68 -30.74
CA GLU A 205 20.91 -12.63 -31.80
C GLU A 205 20.52 -13.58 -32.94
N GLY A 206 20.69 -13.16 -34.19
CA GLY A 206 20.43 -14.02 -35.36
C GLY A 206 18.95 -14.32 -35.63
N GLY A 207 18.04 -13.38 -35.32
CA GLY A 207 16.61 -13.44 -35.68
C GLY A 207 15.69 -13.27 -34.47
N PRO A 208 14.36 -13.38 -34.64
CA PRO A 208 13.40 -13.22 -33.55
C PRO A 208 13.51 -14.33 -32.51
N TRP A 209 12.90 -14.10 -31.34
CA TRP A 209 12.71 -15.15 -30.34
C TRP A 209 11.79 -16.26 -30.86
N THR A 210 12.16 -17.51 -30.58
CA THR A 210 11.28 -18.68 -30.67
C THR A 210 11.24 -19.36 -29.29
N PRO A 211 10.23 -20.19 -28.99
CA PRO A 211 10.18 -20.94 -27.74
C PRO A 211 11.47 -21.74 -27.45
N GLU A 212 12.06 -22.35 -28.48
CA GLU A 212 13.32 -23.12 -28.37
C GLU A 212 14.49 -22.21 -28.01
N ARG A 213 14.64 -21.08 -28.72
CA ARG A 213 15.68 -20.09 -28.41
C ARG A 213 15.54 -19.53 -26.99
N ILE A 214 14.31 -19.33 -26.52
CA ILE A 214 14.05 -18.87 -25.15
C ILE A 214 14.41 -19.97 -24.14
N ALA A 215 14.08 -21.24 -24.41
CA ALA A 215 14.39 -22.35 -23.52
C ALA A 215 15.90 -22.50 -23.30
N ASP A 216 16.71 -22.26 -24.34
CA ASP A 216 18.18 -22.28 -24.24
C ASP A 216 18.74 -21.01 -23.59
N PHE A 217 18.14 -19.85 -23.86
CA PHE A 217 18.65 -18.54 -23.42
C PHE A 217 18.28 -18.18 -21.97
N LEU A 218 17.02 -18.46 -21.59
CA LEU A 218 16.43 -18.00 -20.34
C LEU A 218 17.17 -18.52 -19.10
N PRO A 219 17.56 -19.80 -18.96
CA PRO A 219 18.22 -20.29 -17.75
C PRO A 219 19.60 -19.67 -17.48
N GLY A 220 20.30 -19.24 -18.54
CA GLY A 220 21.65 -18.68 -18.45
C GLY A 220 21.66 -17.16 -18.30
N THR A 221 21.22 -16.44 -19.33
CA THR A 221 21.44 -14.98 -19.43
C THR A 221 20.51 -14.18 -18.52
N VAL A 222 19.21 -14.49 -18.58
CA VAL A 222 18.21 -13.82 -17.74
C VAL A 222 18.10 -14.54 -16.40
N GLY A 223 18.12 -15.87 -16.37
CA GLY A 223 17.99 -16.69 -15.17
C GLY A 223 16.58 -16.71 -14.56
N VAL A 224 16.46 -17.41 -13.43
CA VAL A 224 15.25 -17.50 -12.61
C VAL A 224 15.62 -17.13 -11.18
N ASP A 225 14.94 -16.12 -10.62
CA ASP A 225 15.07 -15.80 -9.20
C ASP A 225 14.04 -16.61 -8.41
N PRO A 226 14.42 -17.29 -7.31
CA PRO A 226 13.46 -17.92 -6.43
C PRO A 226 12.57 -16.86 -5.78
N MET A 227 11.28 -17.15 -5.65
CA MET A 227 10.35 -16.29 -4.90
C MET A 227 10.50 -16.58 -3.40
N PRO A 228 11.04 -15.66 -2.57
CA PRO A 228 11.35 -15.96 -1.17
C PRO A 228 10.12 -16.39 -0.33
N LEU A 229 8.93 -15.91 -0.70
CA LEU A 229 7.69 -16.28 -0.02
C LEU A 229 7.28 -17.74 -0.24
N LEU A 230 7.72 -18.40 -1.33
CA LEU A 230 7.43 -19.82 -1.54
C LEU A 230 8.10 -20.69 -0.49
N GLU A 231 9.34 -20.38 -0.10
CA GLU A 231 10.04 -21.11 0.96
C GLU A 231 9.28 -21.04 2.29
N GLN A 232 8.68 -19.87 2.58
CA GLN A 232 7.85 -19.69 3.78
C GLN A 232 6.56 -20.53 3.71
N VAL A 233 5.88 -20.55 2.56
CA VAL A 233 4.68 -21.37 2.34
C VAL A 233 4.99 -22.85 2.53
N GLU A 234 6.10 -23.33 1.97
CA GLU A 234 6.53 -24.72 2.15
C GLU A 234 6.88 -25.03 3.62
N ALA A 235 7.54 -24.11 4.32
CA ALA A 235 7.85 -24.29 5.73
C ALA A 235 6.59 -24.40 6.59
N MET A 236 5.58 -23.57 6.31
CA MET A 236 4.27 -23.64 6.96
C MET A 236 3.56 -24.98 6.66
N ALA A 237 3.59 -25.43 5.41
CA ALA A 237 3.03 -26.73 5.02
C ALA A 237 3.72 -27.89 5.77
N ARG A 238 5.06 -27.88 5.86
CA ARG A 238 5.83 -28.87 6.64
C ARG A 238 5.48 -28.83 8.13
N ALA A 239 5.31 -27.65 8.71
CA ALA A 239 4.92 -27.48 10.12
C ALA A 239 3.50 -27.99 10.40
N ALA A 240 2.55 -27.69 9.51
CA ALA A 240 1.17 -28.19 9.59
C ALA A 240 1.13 -29.72 9.50
N ALA A 241 1.89 -30.32 8.57
CA ALA A 241 2.00 -31.77 8.43
C ALA A 241 2.60 -32.45 9.67
N ARG A 242 3.56 -31.80 10.36
CA ARG A 242 4.12 -32.30 11.63
C ARG A 242 3.12 -32.23 12.79
N LYS A 243 2.39 -31.12 12.93
CA LYS A 243 1.34 -30.97 13.95
C LYS A 243 0.15 -31.92 13.71
N ALA A 244 -0.10 -32.29 12.46
CA ALA A 244 -1.09 -33.28 12.05
C ALA A 244 -0.69 -34.75 12.29
N ARG A 245 0.51 -35.03 12.86
CA ARG A 245 0.89 -36.37 13.34
C ARG A 245 0.74 -36.43 14.87
N PRO A 246 -0.46 -36.65 15.40
CA PRO A 246 -0.67 -36.73 16.85
C PRO A 246 -0.12 -38.04 17.46
N ASN A 247 0.24 -39.04 16.65
CA ASN A 247 0.90 -40.28 17.10
C ASN A 247 1.84 -40.77 16.00
N ALA A 248 3.15 -40.67 16.23
CA ALA A 248 4.18 -41.47 15.56
C ALA A 248 5.14 -41.97 16.64
#